data_AF-A0A2P6VTF9-F1
#
_entry.id   AF-A0A2P6VTF9-F1
#
_cell.length_a   1.000
_cell.length_b   1.000
_cell.length_c   1.000
_cell.angle_alpha   90.00
_cell.angle_beta   90.00
_cell.angle_gamma   90.00
#
_symmetry.space_group_name_H-M   'P 1'
#
loop_
_entity.id
_entity.type
_entity.pdbx_description
1 polymer ?
#
loop_
_entity_poly.entity_id
_entity_poly.type
_entity_poly.pdbx_seq_one_letter_code
_entity_poly.pdbx_strand_id
1 'polypeptide(L)'
;MSELDTLFEQPAELVDAVGGEELVVEAFREMVKDELKRHIRETLDENPELRDEVKDAVGRYFEAKVAQTLAMVALAKAGTKVSLASLPDQLQGQVGEDIAQTLEKDLARVLEESL
;
A
#
# COMPACT_ATOMS: atom_id res chain seq x y z
N MET A 1 -5.68 -10.83 50.35
CA MET A 1 -5.50 -11.50 49.05
C MET A 1 -6.47 -10.82 48.10
N SER A 2 -5.95 -9.94 47.25
CA SER A 2 -6.73 -9.00 46.45
C SER A 2 -7.06 -9.66 45.10
N GLU A 3 -8.27 -9.41 44.58
CA GLU A 3 -8.80 -9.88 43.29
C GLU A 3 -7.92 -9.48 42.07
N LEU A 4 -6.87 -8.69 42.30
CA LEU A 4 -5.84 -8.35 41.31
C LEU A 4 -4.79 -9.45 41.08
N ASP A 5 -4.57 -10.37 42.02
CA ASP A 5 -3.66 -11.52 41.82
C ASP A 5 -4.27 -12.58 40.90
N THR A 6 -5.59 -12.74 40.92
CA THR A 6 -6.31 -13.71 40.06
C THR A 6 -6.34 -13.33 38.58
N LEU A 7 -6.03 -12.06 38.24
CA LEU A 7 -5.93 -11.61 36.84
C LEU A 7 -4.61 -12.00 36.16
N PHE A 8 -3.56 -12.32 36.94
CA PHE A 8 -2.26 -12.75 36.40
C PHE A 8 -2.13 -14.26 36.24
N GLU A 9 -3.06 -15.06 36.77
CA GLU A 9 -3.00 -16.53 36.72
C GLU A 9 -3.62 -17.15 35.46
N GLN A 10 -4.41 -16.43 34.66
CA GLN A 10 -5.04 -16.97 33.43
C GLN A 10 -4.83 -16.08 32.19
N PRO A 11 -3.59 -15.96 31.66
CA PRO A 11 -3.35 -15.24 30.40
C PRO A 11 -4.03 -15.91 29.19
N ALA A 12 -4.33 -17.21 29.27
CA ALA A 12 -4.96 -17.97 28.19
C ALA A 12 -6.41 -17.52 27.91
N GLU A 13 -7.21 -17.22 28.95
CA GLU A 13 -8.60 -16.80 28.78
C GLU A 13 -8.73 -15.36 28.24
N LEU A 14 -7.75 -14.49 28.51
CA LEU A 14 -7.72 -13.12 27.97
C LEU A 14 -7.31 -13.08 26.49
N VAL A 15 -6.40 -13.97 26.09
CA VAL A 15 -5.95 -14.17 24.70
C VAL A 15 -7.07 -14.75 23.85
N ASP A 16 -7.83 -15.73 24.35
CA ASP A 16 -8.98 -16.29 23.63
C ASP A 16 -10.16 -15.31 23.51
N ALA A 17 -10.34 -14.39 24.46
CA ALA A 17 -11.46 -13.44 24.45
C ALA A 17 -11.25 -12.19 23.55
N VAL A 18 -10.02 -11.86 23.14
CA VAL A 18 -9.69 -10.61 22.42
C VAL A 18 -9.13 -10.83 21.01
N GLY A 19 -9.04 -12.07 20.51
CA GLY A 19 -8.44 -12.36 19.20
C GLY A 19 -6.92 -12.55 19.28
N GLY A 20 -6.44 -13.14 20.37
CA GLY A 20 -5.03 -13.35 20.65
C GLY A 20 -4.31 -14.30 19.68
N GLU A 21 -5.02 -15.11 18.90
CA GLU A 21 -4.42 -15.81 17.75
C GLU A 21 -3.87 -14.81 16.71
N GLU A 22 -4.64 -13.78 16.36
CA GLU A 22 -4.23 -12.76 15.37
C GLU A 22 -3.02 -11.96 15.89
N LEU A 23 -3.02 -11.58 17.17
CA LEU A 23 -1.88 -10.89 17.80
C LEU A 23 -0.62 -11.76 17.83
N VAL A 24 -0.75 -13.07 18.09
CA VAL A 24 0.37 -14.01 18.07
C VAL A 24 0.89 -14.22 16.64
N VAL A 25 -0.01 -14.32 15.66
CA VAL A 25 0.33 -14.44 14.24
C VAL A 25 1.02 -13.16 13.73
N GLU A 26 0.54 -11.99 14.15
CA GLU A 26 1.15 -10.70 13.82
C GLU A 26 2.55 -10.58 14.44
N ALA A 27 2.69 -10.88 15.73
CA ALA A 27 3.99 -10.87 16.41
C ALA A 27 4.98 -11.82 15.73
N PHE A 28 4.54 -13.03 15.35
CA PHE A 28 5.39 -13.97 14.62
C PHE A 28 5.78 -13.43 13.23
N ARG A 29 4.83 -12.84 12.51
CA ARG A 29 5.10 -12.19 11.22
C ARG A 29 6.10 -11.04 11.36
N GLU A 30 6.03 -10.25 12.42
CA GLU A 30 7.00 -9.19 12.71
C GLU A 30 8.39 -9.76 12.99
N MET A 31 8.49 -10.78 13.86
CA MET A 31 9.75 -11.46 14.15
C MET A 31 10.41 -12.02 12.88
N VAL A 32 9.63 -12.67 12.00
CA VAL A 32 10.13 -13.19 10.72
C VAL A 32 10.59 -12.05 9.80
N LYS A 33 9.86 -10.93 9.74
CA LYS A 33 10.27 -9.75 8.96
C LYS A 33 11.60 -9.18 9.47
N ASP A 34 11.78 -9.10 10.79
CA ASP A 34 12.99 -8.55 11.38
C ASP A 34 14.20 -9.44 11.18
N GLU A 35 14.01 -10.76 11.31
CA GLU A 35 15.04 -11.74 10.98
C GLU A 35 15.45 -11.65 9.49
N LEU A 36 14.47 -11.59 8.59
CA LEU A 36 14.74 -11.45 7.16
C LEU A 36 15.50 -10.15 6.85
N LYS A 37 15.08 -9.02 7.43
CA LYS A 37 15.77 -7.74 7.28
C LYS A 37 17.20 -7.80 7.79
N ARG A 38 17.43 -8.44 8.95
CA ARG A 38 18.77 -8.61 9.52
C ARG A 38 19.65 -9.40 8.56
N HIS A 39 19.18 -10.57 8.11
CA HIS A 39 19.94 -11.43 7.22
C HIS A 39 20.27 -10.76 5.88
N ILE A 40 19.31 -10.04 5.29
CA ILE A 40 19.55 -9.23 4.07
C ILE A 40 20.62 -8.17 4.36
N ARG A 41 20.52 -7.43 5.46
CA ARG A 41 21.48 -6.37 5.79
C ARG A 41 22.90 -6.92 5.96
N GLU A 42 23.05 -8.01 6.70
CA GLU A 42 24.34 -8.70 6.90
C GLU A 42 24.94 -9.11 5.54
N THR A 43 24.15 -9.74 4.68
CA THR A 43 24.58 -10.12 3.32
C THR A 43 25.04 -8.93 2.49
N LEU A 44 24.34 -7.79 2.58
CA LEU A 44 24.68 -6.56 1.86
C LEU A 44 25.83 -5.77 2.50
N ASP A 45 26.13 -5.98 3.78
CA ASP A 45 27.30 -5.39 4.45
C ASP A 45 28.58 -6.15 4.09
N GLU A 46 28.48 -7.47 3.90
CA GLU A 46 29.57 -8.33 3.46
C GLU A 46 29.92 -8.17 1.98
N ASN A 47 28.96 -7.70 1.15
CA ASN A 47 29.16 -7.49 -0.28
C ASN A 47 28.68 -6.09 -0.72
N PRO A 48 29.58 -5.08 -0.70
CA PRO A 48 29.27 -3.70 -1.11
C PRO A 48 28.83 -3.57 -2.58
N GLU A 49 29.36 -4.40 -3.49
CA GLU A 49 28.98 -4.36 -4.91
C GLU A 49 27.52 -4.82 -5.08
N LEU A 50 27.13 -5.90 -4.39
CA LEU A 50 25.74 -6.38 -4.37
C LEU A 50 24.80 -5.34 -3.75
N ARG A 51 25.24 -4.64 -2.71
CA ARG A 51 24.48 -3.53 -2.10
C ARG A 51 24.20 -2.42 -3.11
N ASP A 52 25.19 -2.02 -3.88
CA ASP A 52 25.03 -0.98 -4.90
C ASP A 52 24.12 -1.46 -6.04
N GLU A 53 24.26 -2.71 -6.48
CA GLU A 53 23.38 -3.31 -7.49
C GLU A 53 21.91 -3.37 -7.02
N VAL A 54 21.66 -3.81 -5.78
CA VAL A 54 20.31 -3.86 -5.20
C VAL A 54 19.72 -2.45 -5.10
N LYS A 55 20.51 -1.46 -4.68
CA LYS A 55 20.07 -0.07 -4.59
C LYS A 55 19.67 0.49 -5.96
N ASP A 56 20.48 0.22 -6.98
CA ASP A 56 20.18 0.63 -8.36
C ASP A 56 18.91 -0.09 -8.89
N ALA A 57 18.81 -1.40 -8.70
CA ALA A 57 17.67 -2.19 -9.15
C ALA A 57 16.36 -1.72 -8.50
N VAL A 58 16.37 -1.44 -7.19
CA VAL A 58 15.23 -0.88 -6.47
C VAL A 58 14.88 0.51 -7.00
N GLY A 59 15.87 1.38 -7.22
CA GLY A 59 15.66 2.69 -7.83
C GLY A 59 14.95 2.60 -9.18
N ARG A 60 15.48 1.80 -10.10
CA ARG A 60 14.89 1.56 -11.42
C ARG A 60 13.48 0.97 -11.35
N TYR A 61 13.23 0.05 -10.40
CA TYR A 61 11.89 -0.51 -10.19
C TYR A 61 10.88 0.60 -9.82
N PHE A 62 11.23 1.46 -8.86
CA PHE A 62 10.34 2.54 -8.44
C PHE A 62 10.15 3.61 -9.52
N GLU A 63 11.21 3.99 -10.24
CA GLU A 63 11.10 4.90 -11.38
C GLU A 63 10.14 4.35 -12.44
N ALA A 64 10.29 3.07 -12.80
CA ALA A 64 9.40 2.40 -13.74
C ALA A 64 7.96 2.34 -13.21
N LYS A 65 7.78 2.10 -11.91
CA LYS A 65 6.46 2.03 -11.29
C LYS A 65 5.76 3.39 -11.30
N VAL A 66 6.47 4.46 -10.97
CA VAL A 66 5.96 5.84 -11.04
C VAL A 66 5.58 6.20 -12.47
N ALA A 67 6.45 5.91 -13.45
CA ALA A 67 6.17 6.16 -14.85
C ALA A 67 4.92 5.39 -15.34
N GLN A 68 4.78 4.13 -14.92
CA GLN A 68 3.60 3.31 -15.21
C GLN A 68 2.33 3.94 -14.64
N THR A 69 2.33 4.33 -13.37
CA THR A 69 1.18 4.95 -12.72
C THR A 69 0.77 6.25 -13.41
N LEU A 70 1.75 7.12 -13.74
CA LEU A 70 1.49 8.35 -14.48
C LEU A 70 0.89 8.10 -15.87
N ALA A 71 1.42 7.11 -16.59
CA ALA A 71 0.86 6.72 -17.89
C ALA A 71 -0.57 6.20 -17.77
N MET A 72 -0.88 5.44 -16.71
CA MET A 72 -2.23 4.95 -16.44
C MET A 72 -3.22 6.09 -16.14
N VAL A 73 -2.79 7.10 -15.37
CA VAL A 73 -3.57 8.32 -15.11
C VAL A 73 -3.84 9.09 -16.41
N ALA A 74 -2.82 9.27 -17.25
CA ALA A 74 -2.97 9.94 -18.54
C ALA A 74 -3.94 9.18 -19.46
N LEU A 75 -3.85 7.85 -19.48
CA LEU A 75 -4.75 6.97 -20.23
C LEU A 75 -6.20 7.10 -19.72
N ALA A 76 -6.42 7.06 -18.41
CA ALA A 76 -7.74 7.23 -17.82
C ALA A 76 -8.35 8.58 -18.20
N LYS A 77 -7.58 9.67 -18.08
CA LYS A 77 -8.01 11.02 -18.49
C LYS A 77 -8.39 11.09 -19.97
N ALA A 78 -7.58 10.50 -20.85
CA ALA A 78 -7.87 10.45 -22.28
C ALA A 78 -9.12 9.62 -22.59
N GLY A 79 -9.25 8.45 -21.96
CA GLY A 79 -10.42 7.58 -22.08
C GLY A 79 -11.71 8.28 -21.67
N THR A 80 -11.70 9.00 -20.54
CA THR A 80 -12.87 9.79 -20.10
C THR A 80 -13.24 10.85 -21.13
N LYS A 81 -12.27 11.60 -21.67
CA LYS A 81 -12.56 12.61 -22.70
C LYS A 81 -13.22 12.00 -23.93
N VAL A 82 -12.75 10.84 -24.38
CA VAL A 82 -13.35 10.09 -25.50
C VAL A 82 -14.78 9.67 -25.17
N SER A 83 -15.01 9.12 -23.98
CA SER A 83 -16.35 8.71 -23.54
C SER A 83 -17.31 9.88 -23.47
N LEU A 84 -16.91 11.02 -22.89
CA LEU A 84 -17.73 12.23 -22.80
C LEU A 84 -18.06 12.81 -24.18
N ALA A 85 -17.08 12.85 -25.10
CA ALA A 85 -17.29 13.30 -26.47
C ALA A 85 -18.21 12.36 -27.28
N SER A 86 -18.39 11.12 -26.82
CA SER A 86 -19.27 10.13 -27.45
C SER A 86 -20.70 10.19 -26.91
N LEU A 87 -20.99 11.05 -25.93
CA LEU A 87 -22.34 11.19 -25.36
C LEU A 87 -23.25 12.03 -26.28
N PRO A 88 -24.56 11.70 -26.37
CA PRO A 88 -25.55 12.54 -27.03
C PRO A 88 -25.66 13.94 -26.43
N ASP A 89 -25.96 14.96 -27.24
CA ASP A 89 -25.99 16.39 -26.85
C ASP A 89 -26.87 16.68 -25.61
N GLN A 90 -27.90 15.87 -25.39
CA GLN A 90 -28.81 15.97 -24.23
C GLN A 90 -28.13 15.68 -22.88
N LEU A 91 -26.99 14.98 -22.88
CA LEU A 91 -26.27 14.55 -21.68
C LEU A 91 -24.94 15.28 -21.47
N GLN A 92 -24.43 16.01 -22.46
CA GLN A 92 -23.11 16.65 -22.40
C GLN A 92 -22.99 17.76 -21.34
N GLY A 93 -24.09 18.45 -21.01
CA GLY A 93 -24.06 19.68 -20.20
C GLY A 93 -23.91 19.48 -18.68
N GLN A 94 -24.65 18.55 -18.06
CA GLN A 94 -24.61 18.34 -16.60
C GLN A 94 -23.77 17.12 -16.20
N VAL A 95 -23.82 16.04 -16.98
CA VAL A 95 -23.12 14.80 -16.66
C VAL A 95 -21.63 14.90 -16.94
N GLY A 96 -21.22 15.73 -17.91
CA GLY A 96 -19.81 15.88 -18.30
C GLY A 96 -18.95 16.55 -17.23
N GLU A 97 -19.48 17.56 -16.55
CA GLU A 97 -18.72 18.38 -15.59
C GLU A 97 -18.57 17.66 -14.23
N ASP A 98 -19.63 17.02 -13.74
CA ASP A 98 -19.61 16.24 -12.48
C ASP A 98 -18.69 15.02 -12.58
N ILE A 99 -18.70 14.30 -13.72
CA ILE A 99 -17.82 13.15 -13.96
C ILE A 99 -16.36 13.62 -14.07
N ALA A 100 -16.09 14.72 -14.76
CA ALA A 100 -14.74 15.25 -14.91
C ALA A 100 -14.13 15.67 -13.56
N GLN A 101 -14.89 16.38 -12.71
CA GLN A 101 -14.42 16.82 -11.40
C GLN A 101 -14.17 15.64 -10.44
N THR A 102 -15.06 14.63 -10.44
CA THR A 102 -14.88 13.44 -9.59
C THR A 102 -13.63 12.65 -10.00
N LEU A 103 -13.42 12.47 -11.31
CA LEU A 103 -12.24 11.79 -11.83
C LEU A 103 -10.94 12.54 -11.55
N GLU A 104 -10.89 13.87 -11.67
CA GLU A 104 -9.69 14.62 -11.30
C GLU A 104 -9.31 14.40 -9.83
N LYS A 105 -10.32 14.35 -8.95
CA LYS A 105 -10.12 14.11 -7.52
C LYS A 105 -9.63 12.69 -7.23
N ASP A 106 -10.21 11.68 -7.87
CA ASP A 106 -9.81 10.28 -7.71
C ASP A 106 -8.42 10.00 -8.28
N LEU A 107 -8.07 10.62 -9.42
CA LEU A 107 -6.74 10.52 -10.02
C LEU A 107 -5.66 11.16 -9.14
N ALA A 108 -5.96 12.30 -8.51
CA ALA A 108 -5.06 12.92 -7.53
C ALA A 108 -4.82 12.00 -6.34
N ARG A 109 -5.87 11.35 -5.82
CA ARG A 109 -5.77 10.41 -4.70
C ARG A 109 -4.93 9.18 -5.04
N VAL A 110 -5.13 8.59 -6.22
CA VAL A 110 -4.35 7.41 -6.67
C VAL A 110 -2.85 7.75 -6.79
N LEU A 111 -2.53 8.98 -7.19
CA LEU A 111 -1.14 9.45 -7.22
C LEU A 111 -0.55 9.61 -5.82
N GLU A 112 -1.33 10.11 -4.85
CA GLU A 112 -0.90 10.24 -3.45
C GLU A 112 -0.72 8.89 -2.75
N GLU A 113 -1.58 7.90 -3.01
CA GLU A 113 -1.50 6.56 -2.40
C GLU A 113 -0.37 5.69 -2.98
N SER A 114 0.13 6.03 -4.17
CA SER A 114 1.16 5.26 -4.86
C SER A 114 2.59 5.80 -4.63
N LEU A 115 2.73 6.91 -3.89
CA LEU A 115 4.00 7.60 -3.59
C LEU A 115 4.38 7.41 -2.11
#